data_AF-A0A3M0W567-F1
#
_entry.id   AF-A0A3M0W567-F1
#
_cell.length_a   1.000
_cell.length_b   1.000
_cell.length_c   1.000
_cell.angle_alpha   90.00
_cell.angle_beta   90.00
_cell.angle_gamma   90.00
#
_symmetry.space_group_name_H-M   'P 1'
#
loop_
_entity.id
_entity.type
_entity.pdbx_description
1 polymer ?
#
loop_
_entity_poly.entity_id
_entity_poly.type
_entity_poly.pdbx_seq_one_letter_code
_entity_poly.pdbx_strand_id
1 'polypeptide(L)'
;MRTGGSTRGTTVVWGDYGLRMKDHDRRVSAKQLKLGEETIKKRLRGMHFKLFTRVCANIGVYTKGNEVRMGKGKGKFDYWASRIPVSRIIFELKGELHEKVAREAFRLAGAKMPGTYEFVKKGDAPVVGITKLSKDVTLQSLKDARRTIVRKDSEPESTTPPETEQLRPSHQDGATAMRANARKRNLTTMYYGLSLGIAVVGLSYASVPLYKMICQQMGWYGQPVKAHNGPGGGDTAERLRPVQDHRRLRITFQGSVSDVLPWKFMPQQREVRVLPGETALAFYTATNKSEADIIGVATYSVSPAQVAPYFSKIQCFCFEEQRLAAGETVDMPVFFFIDPDFVKDPNMRGIDTITLSYTFFKAKYDKNGVLTTVPMAMA
;
A
#
# COMPACT_ATOMS: atom_id res chain seq x y z
N MET A 1 -19.54 -19.40 -11.83
CA MET A 1 -20.93 -19.39 -11.28
C MET A 1 -21.13 -20.42 -10.15
N ARG A 2 -21.96 -20.13 -9.13
CA ARG A 2 -22.35 -21.11 -8.09
C ARG A 2 -23.71 -21.71 -8.44
N THR A 3 -23.78 -23.00 -8.72
CA THR A 3 -25.00 -23.68 -9.18
C THR A 3 -25.81 -24.33 -8.06
N GLY A 4 -25.19 -24.67 -6.92
CA GLY A 4 -25.84 -25.36 -5.80
C GLY A 4 -26.73 -24.50 -4.89
N GLY A 5 -27.26 -23.37 -5.37
CA GLY A 5 -28.17 -22.54 -4.57
C GLY A 5 -27.53 -21.70 -3.45
N SER A 6 -26.23 -21.38 -3.54
CA SER A 6 -25.50 -20.71 -2.45
C SER A 6 -25.79 -19.21 -2.35
N THR A 7 -26.21 -18.75 -1.16
CA THR A 7 -26.44 -17.33 -0.83
C THR A 7 -25.23 -16.63 -0.18
N ARG A 8 -24.10 -17.33 -0.02
CA ARG A 8 -22.96 -16.83 0.78
C ARG A 8 -22.37 -15.54 0.19
N GLY A 9 -22.39 -14.46 0.98
CA GLY A 9 -21.82 -13.17 0.59
C GLY A 9 -22.70 -12.35 -0.36
N THR A 10 -23.99 -12.69 -0.46
CA THR A 10 -24.97 -11.95 -1.29
C THR A 10 -25.76 -10.90 -0.50
N THR A 11 -25.63 -10.94 0.83
CA THR A 11 -26.27 -10.03 1.79
C THR A 11 -25.24 -9.14 2.48
N VAL A 12 -25.71 -7.96 2.89
CA VAL A 12 -24.96 -7.00 3.71
C VAL A 12 -24.93 -7.50 5.16
N VAL A 13 -23.75 -7.59 5.77
CA VAL A 13 -23.58 -8.17 7.12
C VAL A 13 -23.13 -7.13 8.14
N TRP A 14 -22.11 -6.33 7.82
CA TRP A 14 -21.49 -5.39 8.76
C TRP A 14 -22.00 -3.97 8.60
N GLY A 15 -22.18 -3.52 7.36
CA GLY A 15 -22.67 -2.18 7.03
C GLY A 15 -24.18 -2.04 6.96
N ASP A 16 -24.63 -0.83 6.60
CA ASP A 16 -26.03 -0.47 6.37
C ASP A 16 -26.35 -0.48 4.87
N TYR A 17 -25.34 -0.16 4.05
CA TYR A 17 -25.44 -0.16 2.59
C TYR A 17 -24.32 -1.01 1.98
N GLY A 18 -24.56 -1.57 0.80
CA GLY A 18 -23.59 -2.39 0.09
C GLY A 18 -23.61 -2.21 -1.43
N LEU A 19 -22.47 -2.53 -2.04
CA LEU A 19 -22.31 -2.59 -3.49
C LEU A 19 -22.21 -4.05 -3.94
N ARG A 20 -23.21 -4.50 -4.71
CA ARG A 20 -23.31 -5.89 -5.20
C ARG A 20 -23.03 -5.97 -6.69
N MET A 21 -22.31 -7.01 -7.12
CA MET A 21 -22.15 -7.30 -8.55
C MET A 21 -23.46 -7.86 -9.12
N LYS A 22 -24.03 -7.21 -10.15
CA LYS A 22 -25.30 -7.60 -10.78
C LYS A 22 -25.12 -8.45 -12.04
N ASP A 23 -24.04 -8.19 -12.77
CA ASP A 23 -23.77 -8.74 -14.11
C ASP A 23 -23.34 -10.23 -14.06
N HIS A 24 -22.15 -10.55 -14.57
CA HIS A 24 -21.63 -11.90 -14.62
C HIS A 24 -20.48 -12.07 -13.62
N ASP A 25 -20.13 -13.32 -13.30
CA ASP A 25 -18.90 -13.58 -12.55
C ASP A 25 -17.66 -13.12 -13.33
N ARG A 26 -16.79 -12.38 -12.64
CA ARG A 26 -15.59 -11.76 -13.23
C ARG A 26 -14.41 -11.89 -12.28
N ARG A 27 -13.22 -11.92 -12.86
CA ARG A 27 -11.96 -11.77 -12.12
C ARG A 27 -11.62 -10.29 -12.04
N VAL A 28 -11.63 -9.74 -10.82
CA VAL A 28 -11.33 -8.32 -10.57
C VAL A 28 -9.93 -8.20 -10.00
N SER A 29 -9.12 -7.28 -10.54
CA SER A 29 -7.75 -7.04 -10.06
C SER A 29 -7.74 -6.24 -8.75
N ALA A 30 -6.68 -6.39 -7.96
CA ALA A 30 -6.46 -5.60 -6.75
C ALA A 30 -6.41 -4.09 -7.06
N LYS A 31 -5.85 -3.70 -8.22
CA LYS A 31 -5.81 -2.30 -8.68
C LYS A 31 -7.21 -1.72 -8.87
N GLN A 32 -8.12 -2.47 -9.50
CA GLN A 32 -9.52 -2.05 -9.70
C GLN A 32 -10.28 -1.96 -8.37
N LEU A 33 -10.09 -2.93 -7.46
CA LEU A 33 -10.69 -2.89 -6.14
C LEU A 33 -10.21 -1.66 -5.34
N LYS A 34 -8.90 -1.38 -5.38
CA LYS A 34 -8.32 -0.19 -4.75
C LYS A 34 -8.88 1.09 -5.35
N LEU A 35 -9.02 1.18 -6.67
CA LEU A 35 -9.60 2.33 -7.34
C LEU A 35 -11.07 2.56 -6.94
N GLY A 36 -11.84 1.48 -6.78
CA GLY A 36 -13.21 1.54 -6.25
C GLY A 36 -13.24 2.08 -4.82
N GLU A 37 -12.39 1.55 -3.94
CA GLU A 37 -12.25 1.98 -2.55
C GLU A 37 -11.87 3.46 -2.43
N GLU A 38 -10.84 3.89 -3.15
CA GLU A 38 -10.38 5.29 -3.17
C GLU A 38 -11.48 6.23 -3.67
N THR A 39 -12.29 5.80 -4.63
CA THR A 39 -13.40 6.59 -5.16
C THR A 39 -14.50 6.81 -4.12
N ILE A 40 -14.83 5.77 -3.36
CA ILE A 40 -15.78 5.87 -2.25
C ILE A 40 -15.21 6.82 -1.19
N LYS A 41 -13.95 6.62 -0.77
CA LYS A 41 -13.29 7.48 0.22
C LYS A 41 -13.19 8.93 -0.22
N LYS A 42 -12.92 9.18 -1.52
CA LYS A 42 -12.86 10.53 -2.09
C LYS A 42 -14.23 11.21 -2.07
N ARG A 43 -15.29 10.49 -2.47
CA ARG A 43 -16.67 11.03 -2.48
C ARG A 43 -17.21 11.29 -1.07
N LEU A 44 -16.77 10.49 -0.10
CA LEU A 44 -17.21 10.56 1.30
C LEU A 44 -16.25 11.34 2.21
N ARG A 45 -15.25 12.02 1.65
CA ARG A 45 -14.26 12.79 2.41
C ARG A 45 -14.97 13.85 3.27
N GLY A 46 -14.65 13.89 4.56
CA GLY A 46 -15.24 14.83 5.52
C GLY A 46 -16.50 14.33 6.24
N MET A 47 -17.03 13.15 5.90
CA MET A 47 -18.14 12.52 6.61
C MET A 47 -17.66 11.38 7.51
N HIS A 48 -18.41 11.09 8.58
CA HIS A 48 -18.14 9.94 9.46
C HIS A 48 -18.66 8.65 8.83
N PHE A 49 -17.75 7.84 8.29
CA PHE A 49 -18.09 6.55 7.70
C PHE A 49 -17.05 5.49 8.00
N LYS A 50 -17.48 4.22 7.98
CA LYS A 50 -16.64 3.03 8.01
C LYS A 50 -16.93 2.20 6.76
N LEU A 51 -15.89 2.01 5.96
CA LEU A 51 -15.94 1.19 4.75
C LEU A 51 -15.39 -0.20 5.07
N PHE A 52 -16.13 -1.25 4.70
CA PHE A 52 -15.71 -2.64 4.82
C PHE A 52 -15.51 -3.26 3.45
N THR A 53 -14.40 -3.93 3.26
CA THR A 53 -14.07 -4.69 2.04
C THR A 53 -14.43 -6.16 2.24
N ARG A 54 -15.48 -6.65 1.57
CA ARG A 54 -15.97 -8.05 1.67
C ARG A 54 -15.14 -9.05 0.86
N VAL A 55 -14.28 -8.54 -0.02
CA VAL A 55 -13.49 -9.33 -0.97
C VAL A 55 -12.01 -9.03 -0.76
N CYS A 56 -11.19 -10.07 -0.70
CA CYS A 56 -9.73 -9.98 -0.71
C CYS A 56 -9.18 -10.50 -2.04
N ALA A 57 -8.04 -9.93 -2.48
CA ALA A 57 -7.34 -10.38 -3.67
C ALA A 57 -6.36 -11.50 -3.30
N ASN A 58 -6.82 -12.74 -3.39
CA ASN A 58 -6.11 -13.93 -2.91
C ASN A 58 -5.53 -14.80 -4.04
N ILE A 59 -5.73 -14.44 -5.31
CA ILE A 59 -5.24 -15.21 -6.45
C ILE A 59 -4.11 -14.44 -7.14
N GLY A 60 -2.92 -15.02 -7.21
CA GLY A 60 -1.83 -14.48 -8.00
C GLY A 60 -2.06 -14.73 -9.49
N VAL A 61 -2.07 -13.67 -10.29
CA VAL A 61 -2.12 -13.73 -11.75
C VAL A 61 -0.69 -13.62 -12.29
N TYR A 62 -0.35 -14.53 -13.20
CA TYR A 62 0.96 -14.59 -13.84
C TYR A 62 0.75 -14.39 -15.33
N THR A 63 1.42 -13.39 -15.89
CA THR A 63 1.22 -12.97 -17.28
C THR A 63 2.55 -13.10 -18.01
N LYS A 64 2.51 -13.64 -19.22
CA LYS A 64 3.67 -13.65 -20.12
C LYS A 64 3.65 -12.36 -20.94
N GLY A 65 4.82 -11.78 -21.19
CA GLY A 65 4.93 -10.61 -22.06
C GLY A 65 4.33 -10.90 -23.44
N ASN A 66 3.58 -9.93 -23.97
CA ASN A 66 2.87 -10.07 -25.25
C ASN A 66 3.85 -10.25 -26.43
N GLU A 67 5.08 -9.78 -26.26
CA GLU A 67 6.20 -9.92 -27.19
C GLU A 67 6.77 -11.34 -27.27
N VAL A 68 6.48 -12.21 -26.29
CA VAL A 68 7.07 -13.54 -26.22
C VAL A 68 6.17 -14.58 -26.89
N ARG A 69 6.74 -15.38 -27.80
CA ARG A 69 6.03 -16.51 -28.44
C ARG A 69 5.47 -17.51 -27.41
N MET A 70 4.43 -18.23 -27.81
CA MET A 70 3.82 -19.32 -27.02
C MET A 70 4.84 -20.42 -26.67
N GLY A 71 4.62 -21.12 -25.55
CA GLY A 71 5.53 -22.16 -25.03
C GLY A 71 6.51 -21.65 -23.96
N LYS A 72 7.63 -22.35 -23.73
CA LYS A 72 8.70 -21.98 -22.77
C LYS A 72 8.27 -21.73 -21.31
N GLY A 73 7.21 -22.41 -20.85
CA GLY A 73 6.75 -22.33 -19.45
C GLY A 73 5.85 -21.12 -19.13
N LYS A 74 5.57 -20.94 -17.83
CA LYS A 74 4.65 -19.92 -17.31
C LYS A 74 5.34 -18.56 -17.17
N GLY A 75 4.58 -17.48 -17.34
CA GLY A 75 5.06 -16.11 -17.15
C GLY A 75 5.38 -15.75 -15.70
N LYS A 76 5.94 -14.57 -15.49
CA LYS A 76 6.24 -14.01 -14.17
C LYS A 76 4.96 -13.59 -13.43
N PHE A 77 5.07 -13.45 -12.11
CA PHE A 77 3.99 -12.87 -11.31
C PHE A 77 3.70 -11.44 -11.76
N ASP A 78 2.43 -11.10 -11.90
CA ASP A 78 1.98 -9.81 -12.43
C ASP A 78 1.17 -9.04 -11.37
N TYR A 79 -0.01 -9.54 -10.99
CA TYR A 79 -0.85 -8.87 -10.00
C TYR A 79 -1.76 -9.82 -9.22
N TRP A 80 -2.24 -9.35 -8.06
CA TRP A 80 -3.26 -10.04 -7.26
C TRP A 80 -4.66 -9.77 -7.80
N ALA A 81 -5.50 -10.81 -7.84
CA ALA A 81 -6.89 -10.73 -8.27
C ALA A 81 -7.82 -11.51 -7.33
N SER A 82 -9.11 -11.27 -7.47
CA SER A 82 -10.16 -12.03 -6.79
C SER A 82 -11.22 -12.50 -7.79
N ARG A 83 -11.74 -13.72 -7.59
CA ARG A 83 -12.91 -14.22 -8.33
C ARG A 83 -14.17 -13.76 -7.62
N ILE A 84 -14.90 -12.85 -8.25
CA ILE A 84 -16.15 -12.31 -7.72
C ILE A 84 -17.31 -13.01 -8.45
N PRO A 85 -18.05 -13.91 -7.77
CA PRO A 85 -19.25 -14.48 -8.34
C PRO A 85 -20.36 -13.44 -8.46
N VAL A 86 -21.31 -13.70 -9.36
CA VAL A 86 -22.55 -12.92 -9.48
C VAL A 86 -23.24 -12.75 -8.12
N SER A 87 -23.86 -11.60 -7.93
CA SER A 87 -24.61 -11.23 -6.72
C SER A 87 -23.78 -11.19 -5.45
N ARG A 88 -22.44 -11.12 -5.52
CA ARG A 88 -21.60 -10.94 -4.33
C ARG A 88 -21.45 -9.48 -3.95
N ILE A 89 -21.52 -9.18 -2.66
CA ILE A 89 -21.20 -7.87 -2.09
C ILE A 89 -19.68 -7.67 -2.11
N ILE A 90 -19.23 -6.51 -2.61
CA ILE A 90 -17.81 -6.14 -2.69
C ILE A 90 -17.44 -5.19 -1.54
N PHE A 91 -18.23 -4.13 -1.38
CA PHE A 91 -18.04 -3.12 -0.36
C PHE A 91 -19.30 -2.97 0.48
N GLU A 92 -19.12 -2.68 1.76
CA GLU A 92 -20.19 -2.26 2.66
C GLU A 92 -19.82 -0.95 3.33
N LEU A 93 -20.82 -0.10 3.54
CA LEU A 93 -20.67 1.20 4.16
C LEU A 93 -21.54 1.26 5.40
N LYS A 94 -20.95 1.70 6.51
CA LYS A 94 -21.64 2.02 7.76
C LYS A 94 -21.37 3.46 8.13
N GLY A 95 -22.38 4.18 8.56
CA GLY A 95 -22.22 5.56 9.04
C GLY A 95 -23.50 6.37 8.93
N GLU A 96 -23.47 7.55 9.53
CA GLU A 96 -24.57 8.51 9.50
C GLU A 96 -24.59 9.23 8.15
N LEU A 97 -24.96 8.48 7.11
CA LEU A 97 -25.00 8.97 5.74
C LEU A 97 -26.41 8.86 5.20
N HIS A 98 -26.86 9.94 4.57
CA HIS A 98 -28.08 9.91 3.81
C HIS A 98 -27.94 8.96 2.61
N GLU A 99 -28.98 8.17 2.33
CA GLU A 99 -28.98 7.10 1.32
C GLU A 99 -28.53 7.60 -0.06
N LYS A 100 -29.00 8.78 -0.47
CA LYS A 100 -28.65 9.38 -1.77
C LYS A 100 -27.14 9.57 -1.94
N VAL A 101 -26.44 9.93 -0.87
CA VAL A 101 -24.98 10.15 -0.87
C VAL A 101 -24.24 8.81 -0.97
N ALA A 102 -24.69 7.80 -0.20
CA ALA A 102 -24.12 6.46 -0.26
C ALA A 102 -24.33 5.81 -1.65
N ARG A 103 -25.53 5.96 -2.22
CA ARG A 103 -25.88 5.49 -3.56
C ARG A 103 -25.00 6.13 -4.63
N GLU A 104 -24.78 7.44 -4.56
CA GLU A 104 -23.93 8.15 -5.51
C GLU A 104 -22.45 7.73 -5.39
N ALA A 105 -21.93 7.58 -4.17
CA ALA A 105 -20.56 7.09 -3.96
C ALA A 105 -20.35 5.70 -4.55
N PHE A 106 -21.32 4.81 -4.38
CA PHE A 106 -21.28 3.47 -4.94
C PHE A 106 -21.49 3.43 -6.45
N ARG A 107 -22.30 4.33 -7.03
CA ARG A 107 -22.43 4.49 -8.49
C ARG A 107 -21.10 4.86 -9.13
N LEU A 108 -20.40 5.85 -8.55
CA LEU A 108 -19.08 6.29 -9.02
C LEU A 108 -18.02 5.18 -8.88
N ALA A 109 -18.06 4.41 -7.80
CA ALA A 109 -17.16 3.28 -7.60
C ALA A 109 -17.42 2.15 -8.62
N GLY A 110 -18.70 1.85 -8.88
CA GLY A 110 -19.11 0.86 -9.86
C GLY A 110 -18.65 1.20 -11.27
N ALA A 111 -18.70 2.48 -11.66
CA ALA A 111 -18.23 2.94 -12.98
C ALA A 111 -16.72 2.73 -13.22
N LYS A 112 -15.93 2.57 -12.16
CA LYS A 112 -14.46 2.38 -12.24
C LYS A 112 -14.03 0.92 -12.10
N MET A 113 -14.95 0.03 -11.76
CA MET A 113 -14.69 -1.40 -11.63
C MET A 113 -15.33 -2.16 -12.79
N PRO A 114 -14.78 -3.33 -13.18
CA PRO A 114 -15.31 -4.08 -14.31
C PRO A 114 -16.61 -4.81 -13.95
N GLY A 115 -17.69 -4.46 -14.64
CA GLY A 115 -19.00 -5.08 -14.54
C GLY A 115 -20.09 -4.10 -14.12
N THR A 116 -21.32 -4.58 -14.08
CA THR A 116 -22.47 -3.78 -13.62
C THR A 116 -22.75 -4.09 -12.16
N TYR A 117 -22.98 -3.04 -11.38
CA TYR A 117 -23.21 -3.14 -9.94
C TYR A 117 -24.58 -2.59 -9.55
N GLU A 118 -25.14 -3.10 -8.46
CA GLU A 118 -26.36 -2.60 -7.85
C GLU A 118 -26.12 -2.17 -6.39
N PHE A 119 -26.88 -1.17 -5.97
CA PHE A 119 -26.93 -0.70 -4.59
C PHE A 119 -27.88 -1.59 -3.78
N VAL A 120 -27.45 -2.00 -2.59
CA VAL A 120 -28.19 -2.92 -1.71
C VAL A 120 -28.26 -2.34 -0.30
N LYS A 121 -29.41 -2.49 0.37
CA LYS A 121 -29.60 -2.11 1.77
C LYS A 121 -29.46 -3.32 2.69
N LYS A 122 -29.16 -3.05 3.95
CA LYS A 122 -29.23 -4.06 5.00
C LYS A 122 -30.69 -4.50 5.20
N GLY A 123 -30.91 -5.81 5.26
CA GLY A 123 -32.24 -6.40 5.33
C GLY A 123 -32.82 -6.80 3.96
N ASP A 124 -32.20 -6.37 2.85
CA ASP A 124 -32.60 -6.85 1.52
C ASP A 124 -32.39 -8.36 1.40
N ALA A 125 -33.29 -8.99 0.65
CA ALA A 125 -33.28 -10.41 0.40
C ALA A 125 -31.93 -10.93 -0.13
N PRO A 126 -31.47 -12.12 0.35
CA PRO A 126 -30.36 -12.83 -0.26
C PRO A 126 -30.68 -13.19 -1.72
N VAL A 127 -29.63 -13.39 -2.51
CA VAL A 127 -29.76 -13.69 -3.94
C VAL A 127 -29.11 -15.02 -4.25
N VAL A 128 -29.79 -15.83 -5.05
CA VAL A 128 -29.31 -17.14 -5.49
C VAL A 128 -29.08 -17.05 -7.00
N GLY A 129 -27.80 -17.02 -7.40
CA GLY A 129 -27.44 -16.72 -8.77
C GLY A 129 -27.91 -15.31 -9.15
N ILE A 130 -28.96 -15.23 -9.96
CA ILE A 130 -29.60 -13.99 -10.42
C ILE A 130 -30.95 -13.72 -9.74
N THR A 131 -31.52 -14.70 -9.05
CA THR A 131 -32.88 -14.63 -8.50
C THR A 131 -32.85 -14.15 -7.05
N LYS A 132 -33.55 -13.06 -6.75
CA LYS A 132 -33.72 -12.53 -5.38
C LYS A 132 -34.74 -13.43 -4.63
N LEU A 133 -34.43 -13.84 -3.41
CA LEU A 133 -35.32 -14.64 -2.57
C LEU A 133 -36.40 -13.76 -1.93
N SER A 134 -37.59 -13.67 -2.54
CA SER A 134 -38.75 -13.00 -1.94
C SER A 134 -39.54 -13.97 -1.03
N LYS A 135 -40.58 -13.47 -0.34
CA LYS A 135 -41.46 -14.31 0.49
C LYS A 135 -42.07 -15.49 -0.30
N ASP A 136 -42.29 -15.31 -1.60
CA ASP A 136 -42.89 -16.31 -2.49
C ASP A 136 -41.86 -17.25 -3.13
N VAL A 137 -40.58 -16.88 -3.17
CA VAL A 137 -39.50 -17.65 -3.81
C VAL A 137 -38.51 -18.12 -2.75
N THR A 138 -38.74 -19.32 -2.22
CA THR A 138 -37.84 -19.95 -1.25
C THR A 138 -36.70 -20.72 -1.93
N LEU A 139 -35.62 -21.00 -1.18
CA LEU A 139 -34.52 -21.85 -1.66
C LEU A 139 -34.99 -23.25 -2.08
N GLN A 140 -36.02 -23.77 -1.42
CA GLN A 140 -36.58 -25.09 -1.72
C GLN A 140 -37.35 -25.04 -3.05
N SER A 141 -38.19 -24.02 -3.22
CA SER A 141 -38.90 -23.77 -4.48
C SER A 141 -37.96 -23.63 -5.68
N LEU A 142 -36.75 -23.07 -5.49
CA LEU A 142 -35.74 -22.98 -6.56
C LEU A 142 -35.07 -24.31 -6.91
N LYS A 143 -35.11 -25.30 -6.01
CA LYS A 143 -34.55 -26.64 -6.23
C LYS A 143 -35.60 -27.62 -6.74
N ASP A 144 -36.88 -27.34 -6.52
CA ASP A 144 -37.97 -28.18 -6.96
C ASP A 144 -38.04 -28.23 -8.49
N ALA A 145 -38.04 -29.45 -9.05
CA ALA A 145 -38.04 -29.65 -10.50
C ALA A 145 -39.36 -29.23 -11.18
N ARG A 146 -40.47 -29.18 -10.41
CA ARG A 146 -41.79 -28.77 -10.91
C ARG A 146 -42.09 -27.35 -10.44
N ARG A 147 -42.18 -26.41 -11.38
CA ARG A 147 -42.56 -25.02 -11.10
C ARG A 147 -43.78 -24.64 -11.93
N THR A 148 -44.81 -24.09 -11.30
CA THR A 148 -45.92 -23.46 -12.01
C THR A 148 -45.43 -22.14 -12.61
N ILE A 149 -45.51 -22.03 -13.94
CA ILE A 149 -45.16 -20.80 -14.65
C ILE A 149 -46.34 -19.84 -14.48
N VAL A 150 -46.24 -18.93 -13.51
CA VAL A 150 -47.19 -17.83 -13.40
C VAL A 150 -46.90 -16.86 -14.56
N ARG A 151 -47.84 -16.77 -15.52
CA ARG A 151 -47.78 -15.78 -16.60
C ARG A 151 -47.90 -14.39 -15.99
N LYS A 152 -47.09 -13.45 -16.48
CA LYS A 152 -46.92 -12.09 -15.94
C LYS A 152 -48.10 -11.17 -16.33
N ASP A 153 -49.32 -11.59 -16.02
CA ASP A 153 -50.55 -10.81 -16.22
C ASP A 153 -51.37 -10.89 -14.92
N SER A 154 -50.91 -10.19 -13.87
CA SER A 154 -51.73 -9.77 -12.71
C SER A 154 -50.86 -9.01 -11.71
N GLU A 155 -51.16 -7.72 -11.54
CA GLU A 155 -50.71 -6.93 -10.38
C GLU A 155 -51.52 -7.35 -9.13
N PRO A 156 -50.93 -7.37 -7.93
CA PRO A 156 -51.70 -7.54 -6.71
C PRO A 156 -52.06 -6.19 -6.07
N GLU A 157 -53.34 -6.12 -5.72
CA GLU A 157 -54.04 -5.07 -4.98
C GLU A 157 -53.56 -4.95 -3.52
N SER A 158 -53.65 -3.72 -3.01
CA SER A 158 -53.24 -3.28 -1.68
C SER A 158 -54.14 -3.80 -0.54
N THR A 159 -53.56 -4.16 0.61
CA THR A 159 -54.29 -4.15 1.90
C THR A 159 -53.36 -3.85 3.09
N THR A 160 -53.95 -3.11 4.04
CA THR A 160 -53.39 -2.24 5.11
C THR A 160 -53.05 -3.02 6.42
N PRO A 161 -52.33 -2.46 7.44
CA PRO A 161 -51.70 -3.23 8.54
C PRO A 161 -52.46 -3.10 9.91
N PRO A 162 -51.91 -3.51 11.09
CA PRO A 162 -52.30 -4.65 11.91
C PRO A 162 -53.03 -4.32 13.25
N GLU A 163 -53.64 -5.34 13.87
CA GLU A 163 -54.27 -5.27 15.21
C GLU A 163 -53.35 -5.84 16.32
N THR A 164 -53.50 -5.30 17.53
CA THR A 164 -52.57 -5.43 18.68
C THR A 164 -53.05 -6.48 19.67
N GLU A 165 -52.19 -7.44 20.05
CA GLU A 165 -52.51 -8.47 21.06
C GLU A 165 -51.75 -8.23 22.38
N GLN A 166 -52.50 -8.19 23.49
CA GLN A 166 -52.07 -7.80 24.83
C GLN A 166 -51.50 -9.00 25.62
N LEU A 167 -50.37 -8.81 26.32
CA LEU A 167 -49.76 -9.77 27.25
C LEU A 167 -50.27 -9.58 28.71
N ARG A 168 -50.50 -10.69 29.42
CA ARG A 168 -50.71 -10.77 30.89
C ARG A 168 -49.37 -10.91 31.64
N PRO A 169 -49.17 -10.31 32.83
CA PRO A 169 -47.95 -10.52 33.61
C PRO A 169 -48.10 -11.65 34.65
N SER A 170 -47.01 -12.38 34.87
CA SER A 170 -46.84 -13.33 35.99
C SER A 170 -45.79 -12.79 36.98
N HIS A 171 -46.14 -12.93 38.26
CA HIS A 171 -45.37 -12.60 39.46
C HIS A 171 -44.01 -13.32 39.52
N GLN A 172 -42.92 -12.59 39.80
CA GLN A 172 -41.75 -13.02 40.59
C GLN A 172 -40.71 -11.90 40.73
N ASP A 173 -40.87 -11.04 41.75
CA ASP A 173 -39.90 -10.01 42.11
C ASP A 173 -39.40 -10.21 43.54
N GLY A 174 -38.09 -10.48 43.69
CA GLY A 174 -37.42 -10.56 44.98
C GLY A 174 -35.94 -10.94 44.89
N ALA A 175 -35.59 -11.93 44.06
CA ALA A 175 -34.20 -12.40 43.91
C ALA A 175 -33.43 -11.76 42.74
N THR A 176 -34.09 -10.96 41.91
CA THR A 176 -33.57 -10.37 40.66
C THR A 176 -32.90 -9.01 40.86
N ALA A 177 -33.34 -8.22 41.85
CA ALA A 177 -32.84 -6.86 42.08
C ALA A 177 -31.38 -6.82 42.58
N MET A 178 -30.98 -7.76 43.45
CA MET A 178 -29.61 -7.83 43.99
C MET A 178 -28.58 -8.27 42.93
N ARG A 179 -28.98 -9.19 42.03
CA ARG A 179 -28.14 -9.62 40.89
C ARG A 179 -28.07 -8.56 39.78
N ALA A 180 -29.12 -7.75 39.58
CA ALA A 180 -29.14 -6.66 38.61
C ALA A 180 -28.17 -5.53 38.97
N ASN A 181 -28.07 -5.16 40.26
CA ASN A 181 -27.11 -4.14 40.71
C ASN A 181 -25.66 -4.60 40.62
N ALA A 182 -25.36 -5.87 40.94
CA ALA A 182 -24.03 -6.45 40.74
C ALA A 182 -23.64 -6.51 39.24
N ARG A 183 -24.59 -6.85 38.37
CA ARG A 183 -24.37 -6.90 36.91
C ARG A 183 -24.12 -5.52 36.29
N LYS A 184 -24.83 -4.49 36.75
CA LYS A 184 -24.59 -3.10 36.30
C LYS A 184 -23.19 -2.61 36.69
N ARG A 185 -22.75 -2.87 37.94
CA ARG A 185 -21.39 -2.53 38.40
C ARG A 185 -20.30 -3.27 37.61
N ASN A 186 -20.48 -4.56 37.36
CA ASN A 186 -19.50 -5.34 36.60
C ASN A 186 -19.43 -4.91 35.12
N LEU A 187 -20.57 -4.55 34.51
CA LEU A 187 -20.60 -3.99 33.16
C LEU A 187 -19.90 -2.65 33.07
N THR A 188 -20.12 -1.74 34.03
CA THR A 188 -19.40 -0.46 34.05
C THR A 188 -17.90 -0.65 34.22
N THR A 189 -17.46 -1.52 35.12
CA THR A 189 -16.03 -1.84 35.30
C THR A 189 -15.43 -2.46 34.03
N MET A 190 -16.17 -3.32 33.34
CA MET A 190 -15.74 -3.91 32.07
C MET A 190 -15.60 -2.85 30.97
N TYR A 191 -16.53 -1.89 30.88
CA TYR A 191 -16.43 -0.79 29.92
C TYR A 191 -15.26 0.14 30.20
N TYR A 192 -14.98 0.47 31.46
CA TYR A 192 -13.80 1.27 31.82
C TYR A 192 -12.50 0.52 31.51
N GLY A 193 -12.40 -0.77 31.85
CA GLY A 193 -11.24 -1.60 31.51
C GLY A 193 -11.00 -1.71 30.00
N LEU A 194 -12.07 -1.89 29.22
CA LEU A 194 -11.99 -1.94 27.76
C LEU A 194 -11.56 -0.59 27.17
N SER A 195 -12.07 0.53 27.70
CA SER A 195 -11.69 1.87 27.25
C SER A 195 -10.20 2.17 27.49
N LEU A 196 -9.68 1.76 28.65
CA LEU A 196 -8.27 1.91 29.00
C LEU A 196 -7.37 1.06 28.09
N GLY A 197 -7.78 -0.18 27.82
CA GLY A 197 -7.06 -1.06 26.89
C GLY A 197 -6.97 -0.49 25.46
N ILE A 198 -8.08 0.05 24.95
CA ILE A 198 -8.10 0.70 23.63
C ILE A 198 -7.23 1.95 23.62
N ALA A 199 -7.24 2.76 24.69
CA ALA A 199 -6.41 3.95 24.79
C ALA A 199 -4.90 3.61 24.75
N VAL A 200 -4.46 2.60 25.49
CA VAL A 200 -3.04 2.17 25.52
C VAL A 200 -2.59 1.64 24.15
N VAL A 201 -3.43 0.85 23.48
CA VAL A 201 -3.12 0.34 22.13
C VAL A 201 -3.10 1.49 21.11
N GLY A 202 -4.06 2.42 21.20
CA GLY A 202 -4.12 3.59 20.34
C GLY A 202 -2.88 4.48 20.47
N LEU A 203 -2.44 4.73 21.71
CA LEU A 203 -1.27 5.58 21.99
C LEU A 203 0.04 4.91 21.53
N SER A 204 0.16 3.59 21.73
CA SER A 204 1.28 2.81 21.20
C SER A 204 1.37 2.89 19.67
N TYR A 205 0.24 2.70 18.96
CA TYR A 205 0.22 2.79 17.51
C TYR A 205 0.47 4.21 16.98
N ALA A 206 -0.03 5.23 17.68
CA ALA A 206 0.14 6.64 17.31
C ALA A 206 1.57 7.19 17.58
N SER A 207 2.32 6.57 18.50
CA SER A 207 3.70 6.97 18.81
C SER A 207 4.64 6.93 17.60
N VAL A 208 4.51 5.92 16.74
CA VAL A 208 5.39 5.71 15.58
C VAL A 208 5.25 6.82 14.51
N PRO A 209 4.04 7.17 14.02
CA PRO A 209 3.90 8.27 13.07
C PRO A 209 4.25 9.63 13.71
N LEU A 210 3.96 9.84 15.00
CA LEU A 210 4.35 11.07 15.70
C LEU A 210 5.88 11.21 15.79
N TYR A 211 6.57 10.13 16.15
CA TYR A 211 8.03 10.07 16.13
C TYR A 211 8.58 10.36 14.73
N LYS A 212 8.03 9.74 13.68
CA LYS A 212 8.43 10.02 12.29
C LYS A 212 8.22 11.47 11.89
N MET A 213 7.12 12.09 12.31
CA MET A 213 6.83 13.50 12.01
C MET A 213 7.86 14.41 12.68
N ILE A 214 8.18 14.16 13.95
CA ILE A 214 9.20 14.91 14.70
C ILE A 214 10.59 14.69 14.08
N CYS A 215 10.98 13.44 13.76
CA CYS A 215 12.26 13.15 13.11
C CYS A 215 12.40 13.80 11.73
N GLN A 216 11.32 13.85 10.94
CA GLN A 216 11.31 14.51 9.64
C GLN A 216 11.43 16.03 9.74
N GLN A 217 10.91 16.63 10.82
CA GLN A 217 10.94 18.08 11.02
C GLN A 217 12.23 18.56 11.68
N MET A 218 12.79 17.77 12.61
CA MET A 218 14.01 18.10 13.34
C MET A 218 15.28 17.58 12.64
N GLY A 219 15.15 16.72 11.62
CA GLY A 219 16.30 16.17 10.88
C GLY A 219 17.19 15.22 11.67
N TRP A 220 16.82 14.87 12.90
CA TRP A 220 17.55 13.87 13.69
C TRP A 220 17.46 12.50 13.00
N TYR A 221 18.59 11.78 12.94
CA TYR A 221 18.74 10.44 12.34
C TYR A 221 18.84 10.33 10.80
N GLY A 222 19.12 11.43 10.09
CA GLY A 222 19.53 11.35 8.67
C GLY A 222 18.44 10.87 7.70
N GLN A 223 17.16 10.90 8.13
CA GLN A 223 16.05 10.76 7.21
C GLN A 223 15.98 12.01 6.34
N PRO A 224 15.82 11.89 5.00
CA PRO A 224 15.71 13.04 4.13
C PRO A 224 14.47 13.84 4.55
N VAL A 225 14.70 15.09 4.97
CA VAL A 225 13.63 16.08 5.11
C VAL A 225 12.87 16.06 3.79
N LYS A 226 11.55 15.88 3.84
CA LYS A 226 10.75 16.06 2.62
C LYS A 226 11.02 17.48 2.14
N ALA A 227 11.83 17.60 1.10
CA ALA A 227 12.17 18.85 0.41
C ALA A 227 10.97 19.37 -0.40
N HIS A 228 9.76 19.26 0.16
CA HIS A 228 8.58 19.90 -0.33
C HIS A 228 8.38 21.17 0.51
N ASN A 229 8.70 22.30 -0.13
CA ASN A 229 8.35 23.66 0.26
C ASN A 229 9.22 24.27 1.38
N GLY A 230 10.51 24.53 1.06
CA GLY A 230 11.11 25.79 1.51
C GLY A 230 10.37 26.98 0.88
N PRO A 231 10.52 28.22 1.37
CA PRO A 231 9.80 29.41 0.90
C PRO A 231 10.30 29.91 -0.48
N GLY A 232 10.29 29.00 -1.45
CA GLY A 232 10.67 29.17 -2.85
C GLY A 232 10.21 27.91 -3.59
N GLY A 233 8.95 27.92 -4.02
CA GLY A 233 8.35 26.88 -4.85
C GLY A 233 8.90 26.93 -6.29
N GLY A 234 10.19 26.61 -6.46
CA GLY A 234 10.84 26.51 -7.76
C GLY A 234 10.91 25.05 -8.22
N ASP A 235 10.70 24.84 -9.51
CA ASP A 235 10.87 23.56 -10.20
C ASP A 235 12.25 22.96 -9.95
N THR A 236 12.36 21.62 -9.89
CA THR A 236 13.62 20.89 -9.68
C THR A 236 14.71 21.27 -10.71
N ALA A 237 14.31 21.80 -11.86
CA ALA A 237 15.20 22.30 -12.91
C ALA A 237 15.89 23.64 -12.55
N GLU A 238 15.30 24.47 -11.70
CA GLU A 238 15.87 25.76 -11.31
C GLU A 238 17.05 25.61 -10.33
N ARG A 239 17.11 24.47 -9.63
CA ARG A 239 18.21 24.10 -8.70
C ARG A 239 19.50 23.65 -9.40
N LEU A 240 19.48 23.44 -10.72
CA LEU A 240 20.65 23.07 -11.53
C LEU A 240 21.41 24.28 -12.09
N ARG A 241 21.13 25.48 -11.57
CA ARG A 241 21.89 26.69 -11.94
C ARG A 241 23.11 26.82 -11.04
N PRO A 242 24.33 26.88 -11.60
CA PRO A 242 25.54 27.04 -10.81
C PRO A 242 25.55 28.40 -10.11
N VAL A 243 25.78 28.39 -8.80
CA VAL A 243 25.96 29.61 -8.01
C VAL A 243 27.39 30.09 -8.22
N GLN A 244 27.56 31.15 -9.02
CA GLN A 244 28.88 31.69 -9.37
C GLN A 244 29.58 32.40 -8.21
N ASP A 245 28.83 32.82 -7.18
CA ASP A 245 29.33 33.59 -6.03
C ASP A 245 29.95 32.74 -4.91
N HIS A 246 30.12 31.42 -5.11
CA HIS A 246 30.67 30.52 -4.10
C HIS A 246 32.00 29.90 -4.54
N ARG A 247 32.86 29.59 -3.57
CA ARG A 247 34.12 28.85 -3.79
C ARG A 247 33.87 27.44 -4.35
N ARG A 248 34.78 26.96 -5.21
CA ARG A 248 34.72 25.58 -5.71
C ARG A 248 34.96 24.59 -4.58
N LEU A 249 34.02 23.67 -4.39
CA LEU A 249 34.12 22.58 -3.43
C LEU A 249 34.99 21.47 -4.02
N ARG A 250 35.85 20.88 -3.20
CA ARG A 250 36.70 19.74 -3.56
C ARG A 250 35.99 18.45 -3.19
N ILE A 251 35.69 17.63 -4.19
CA ILE A 251 35.07 16.32 -4.02
C ILE A 251 36.16 15.27 -4.19
N THR A 252 36.45 14.55 -3.10
CA THR A 252 37.42 13.45 -3.08
C THR A 252 36.69 12.13 -3.26
N PHE A 253 37.16 11.29 -4.15
CA PHE A 253 36.57 9.98 -4.42
C PHE A 253 37.38 8.88 -3.74
N GLN A 254 36.69 8.02 -3.01
CA GLN A 254 37.26 6.82 -2.40
C GLN A 254 36.47 5.60 -2.84
N GLY A 255 37.18 4.49 -3.05
CA GLY A 255 36.59 3.20 -3.38
C GLY A 255 37.26 2.12 -2.55
N SER A 256 36.45 1.30 -1.88
CA SER A 256 36.87 0.12 -1.14
C SER A 256 35.98 -1.08 -1.49
N VAL A 257 36.50 -2.27 -1.20
CA VAL A 257 35.80 -3.55 -1.38
C VAL A 257 35.85 -4.31 -0.07
N SER A 258 34.85 -5.14 0.21
CA SER A 258 34.92 -6.10 1.32
C SER A 258 35.94 -7.20 1.02
N ASP A 259 36.63 -7.73 2.03
CA ASP A 259 37.66 -8.77 1.87
C ASP A 259 37.14 -10.07 1.22
N VAL A 260 35.84 -10.34 1.34
CA VAL A 260 35.16 -11.51 0.75
C VAL A 260 34.93 -11.36 -0.77
N LEU A 261 35.12 -10.15 -1.30
CA LEU A 261 34.90 -9.81 -2.70
C LEU A 261 36.27 -9.60 -3.39
N PRO A 262 36.74 -10.54 -4.23
CA PRO A 262 38.03 -10.46 -4.91
C PRO A 262 38.01 -9.48 -6.09
N TRP A 263 37.55 -8.26 -5.85
CA TRP A 263 37.47 -7.19 -6.84
C TRP A 263 38.53 -6.14 -6.56
N LYS A 264 39.01 -5.49 -7.62
CA LYS A 264 39.77 -4.24 -7.50
C LYS A 264 38.83 -3.10 -7.89
N PHE A 265 38.55 -2.22 -6.95
CA PHE A 265 37.69 -1.07 -7.18
C PHE A 265 38.46 0.21 -6.88
N MET A 266 38.65 1.06 -7.88
CA MET A 266 39.38 2.31 -7.72
C MET A 266 38.71 3.44 -8.50
N PRO A 267 38.69 4.68 -7.97
CA PRO A 267 38.28 5.83 -8.74
C PRO A 267 39.31 6.13 -9.83
N GLN A 268 38.84 6.49 -11.03
CA GLN A 268 39.71 6.98 -12.11
C GLN A 268 40.26 8.38 -11.78
N GLN A 269 39.45 9.20 -11.12
CA GLN A 269 39.78 10.56 -10.69
C GLN A 269 39.74 10.63 -9.16
N ARG A 270 40.84 11.06 -8.53
CA ARG A 270 40.90 11.16 -7.05
C ARG A 270 40.15 12.37 -6.51
N GLU A 271 40.14 13.47 -7.25
CA GLU A 271 39.43 14.70 -6.87
C GLU A 271 38.84 15.43 -8.07
N VAL A 272 37.71 16.10 -7.85
CA VAL A 272 37.07 17.03 -8.81
C VAL A 272 36.63 18.28 -8.07
N ARG A 273 36.74 19.46 -8.70
CA ARG A 273 36.33 20.75 -8.12
C ARG A 273 35.11 21.34 -8.82
N VAL A 274 34.00 21.44 -8.12
CA VAL A 274 32.69 21.88 -8.68
C VAL A 274 32.10 23.04 -7.88
N LEU A 275 31.27 23.84 -8.52
CA LEU A 275 30.45 24.84 -7.86
C LEU A 275 29.14 24.22 -7.32
N PRO A 276 28.56 24.75 -6.22
CA PRO A 276 27.19 24.41 -5.85
C PRO A 276 26.22 24.69 -7.00
N GLY A 277 25.34 23.73 -7.31
CA GLY A 277 24.43 23.75 -8.46
C GLY A 277 25.05 23.27 -9.78
N GLU A 278 26.37 23.07 -9.85
CA GLU A 278 27.05 22.48 -11.02
C GLU A 278 26.94 20.96 -10.98
N THR A 279 26.60 20.35 -12.12
CA THR A 279 26.56 18.89 -12.28
C THR A 279 27.92 18.35 -12.70
N ALA A 280 28.38 17.27 -12.07
CA ALA A 280 29.63 16.61 -12.42
C ALA A 280 29.48 15.11 -12.61
N LEU A 281 30.37 14.55 -13.44
CA LEU A 281 30.47 13.14 -13.75
C LEU A 281 31.83 12.62 -13.29
N ALA A 282 31.85 11.55 -12.51
CA ALA A 282 33.06 10.85 -12.11
C ALA A 282 32.98 9.38 -12.51
N PHE A 283 34.13 8.75 -12.77
CA PHE A 283 34.20 7.35 -13.17
C PHE A 283 34.95 6.52 -12.14
N TYR A 284 34.43 5.32 -11.89
CA TYR A 284 35.11 4.30 -11.11
C TYR A 284 35.33 3.06 -11.96
N THR A 285 36.47 2.40 -11.77
CA THR A 285 36.76 1.13 -12.45
C THR A 285 36.68 0.00 -11.46
N ALA A 286 35.90 -1.02 -11.82
CA ALA A 286 35.81 -2.28 -11.11
C ALA A 286 36.36 -3.41 -11.98
N THR A 287 37.29 -4.19 -11.42
CA THR A 287 37.84 -5.39 -12.07
C THR A 287 37.57 -6.61 -11.20
N ASN A 288 36.92 -7.63 -11.77
CA ASN A 288 36.75 -8.91 -11.10
C ASN A 288 38.02 -9.76 -11.27
N LYS A 289 38.71 -10.08 -10.17
CA LYS A 289 39.93 -10.92 -10.21
C LYS A 289 39.67 -12.41 -10.00
N SER A 290 38.42 -12.83 -9.80
CA SER A 290 38.11 -14.25 -9.66
C SER A 290 37.81 -14.93 -10.99
N GLU A 291 37.90 -16.27 -10.98
CA GLU A 291 37.55 -17.14 -12.10
C GLU A 291 36.03 -17.39 -12.24
N ALA A 292 35.23 -16.88 -11.31
CA ALA A 292 33.77 -17.01 -11.32
C ALA A 292 33.09 -15.64 -11.44
N ASP A 293 31.87 -15.66 -11.99
CA ASP A 293 31.01 -14.49 -12.04
C ASP A 293 30.52 -14.15 -10.63
N ILE A 294 30.69 -12.89 -10.22
CA ILE A 294 30.25 -12.43 -8.89
C ILE A 294 29.26 -11.28 -9.06
N ILE A 295 28.26 -11.28 -8.17
CA ILE A 295 27.30 -10.18 -8.04
C ILE A 295 27.72 -9.33 -6.84
N GLY A 296 27.94 -8.04 -7.11
CA GLY A 296 28.28 -7.04 -6.12
C GLY A 296 27.16 -6.02 -5.94
N VAL A 297 26.97 -5.56 -4.71
CA VAL A 297 26.13 -4.39 -4.39
C VAL A 297 27.00 -3.37 -3.69
N ALA A 298 26.85 -2.08 -4.05
CA ALA A 298 27.66 -1.02 -3.48
C ALA A 298 26.85 -0.11 -2.56
N THR A 299 27.42 0.21 -1.41
CA THR A 299 26.89 1.26 -0.54
C THR A 299 27.79 2.49 -0.64
N TYR A 300 27.24 3.64 -0.29
CA TYR A 300 28.00 4.87 -0.27
C TYR A 300 27.80 5.63 1.03
N SER A 301 28.80 6.43 1.36
CA SER A 301 28.73 7.43 2.42
C SER A 301 29.34 8.75 1.94
N VAL A 302 28.87 9.84 2.54
CA VAL A 302 29.37 11.19 2.28
C VAL A 302 29.91 11.73 3.60
N SER A 303 31.13 12.25 3.58
CA SER A 303 31.77 12.87 4.73
C SER A 303 32.21 14.30 4.39
N PRO A 304 31.95 15.31 5.24
CA PRO A 304 31.26 15.25 6.53
C PRO A 304 29.75 14.94 6.41
N ALA A 305 29.19 14.28 7.44
CA ALA A 305 27.79 13.83 7.42
C ALA A 305 26.76 14.98 7.27
N GLN A 306 27.13 16.19 7.69
CA GLN A 306 26.27 17.37 7.58
C GLN A 306 25.97 17.76 6.13
N VAL A 307 26.84 17.38 5.18
CA VAL A 307 26.69 17.68 3.75
C VAL A 307 25.76 16.70 3.04
N ALA A 308 25.52 15.52 3.63
CA ALA A 308 24.74 14.45 3.01
C ALA A 308 23.35 14.89 2.50
N PRO A 309 22.59 15.79 3.17
CA PRO A 309 21.30 16.27 2.67
C PRO A 309 21.39 17.12 1.39
N TYR A 310 22.51 17.80 1.18
CA TYR A 310 22.75 18.67 0.03
C TYR A 310 23.38 17.93 -1.15
N PHE A 311 23.94 16.73 -0.90
CA PHE A 311 24.59 15.93 -1.93
C PHE A 311 23.58 15.04 -2.65
N SER A 312 23.23 15.40 -3.88
CA SER A 312 22.23 14.68 -4.68
C SER A 312 22.88 13.86 -5.79
N LYS A 313 22.76 12.52 -5.68
CA LYS A 313 23.16 11.57 -6.73
C LYS A 313 22.00 11.33 -7.66
N ILE A 314 22.13 11.78 -8.91
CA ILE A 314 21.07 11.62 -9.92
C ILE A 314 21.14 10.20 -10.51
N GLN A 315 22.33 9.61 -10.66
CA GLN A 315 22.52 8.23 -11.14
C GLN A 315 23.56 7.50 -10.28
N CYS A 316 23.20 6.31 -9.78
CA CYS A 316 23.97 5.56 -8.78
C CYS A 316 23.93 4.05 -9.12
N PHE A 317 25.08 3.43 -9.38
CA PHE A 317 25.23 1.95 -9.52
C PHE A 317 24.95 1.17 -8.22
N CYS A 318 24.65 1.91 -7.15
CA CYS A 318 24.69 1.50 -5.75
C CYS A 318 23.55 0.55 -5.38
N PHE A 319 22.40 0.73 -6.04
CA PHE A 319 21.20 -0.06 -5.77
C PHE A 319 20.89 -1.07 -6.87
N GLU A 320 21.72 -1.13 -7.89
CA GLU A 320 21.59 -2.09 -8.98
C GLU A 320 22.60 -3.21 -8.79
N GLU A 321 22.16 -4.43 -9.01
CA GLU A 321 22.99 -5.63 -8.94
C GLU A 321 24.02 -5.58 -10.08
N GLN A 322 25.29 -5.36 -9.75
CA GLN A 322 26.37 -5.38 -10.73
C GLN A 322 26.92 -6.80 -10.80
N ARG A 323 26.69 -7.47 -11.93
CA ARG A 323 27.30 -8.77 -12.22
C ARG A 323 28.51 -8.54 -13.11
N LEU A 324 29.70 -8.85 -12.59
CA LEU A 324 30.94 -8.86 -13.37
C LEU A 324 31.33 -10.30 -13.67
N ALA A 325 31.58 -10.61 -14.94
CA ALA A 325 32.12 -11.88 -15.35
C ALA A 325 33.55 -12.08 -14.84
N ALA A 326 34.03 -13.31 -14.84
CA ALA A 326 35.41 -13.62 -14.49
C ALA A 326 36.42 -12.79 -15.32
N GLY A 327 37.33 -12.07 -14.65
CA GLY A 327 38.33 -11.22 -15.33
C GLY A 327 37.81 -9.92 -15.96
N GLU A 328 36.49 -9.65 -15.91
CA GLU A 328 35.90 -8.48 -16.55
C GLU A 328 36.28 -7.19 -15.82
N THR A 329 36.53 -6.13 -16.60
CA THR A 329 36.74 -4.77 -16.11
C THR A 329 35.68 -3.85 -16.69
N VAL A 330 34.97 -3.12 -15.83
CA VAL A 330 33.90 -2.20 -16.21
C VAL A 330 34.11 -0.84 -15.57
N ASP A 331 33.86 0.21 -16.35
CA ASP A 331 33.82 1.59 -15.89
C ASP A 331 32.39 2.00 -15.52
N MET A 332 32.20 2.42 -14.28
CA MET A 332 30.92 2.81 -13.70
C MET A 332 30.86 4.33 -13.54
N PRO A 333 30.00 5.04 -14.28
CA PRO A 333 29.80 6.47 -14.12
C PRO A 333 28.97 6.80 -12.88
N VAL A 334 29.30 7.91 -12.22
CA VAL A 334 28.53 8.51 -11.12
C VAL A 334 28.23 9.95 -11.47
N PHE A 335 26.94 10.27 -11.59
CA PHE A 335 26.46 11.62 -11.88
C PHE A 335 25.86 12.25 -10.63
N PHE A 336 26.40 13.39 -10.21
CA PHE A 336 26.03 14.06 -8.98
C PHE A 336 26.05 15.58 -9.12
N PHE A 337 25.35 16.26 -8.20
CA PHE A 337 25.43 17.70 -8.00
C PHE A 337 25.25 18.03 -6.52
N ILE A 338 25.64 19.24 -6.14
CA ILE A 338 25.47 19.77 -4.79
C ILE A 338 24.36 20.82 -4.84
N ASP A 339 23.34 20.70 -3.99
CA ASP A 339 22.21 21.64 -3.98
C ASP A 339 22.70 23.07 -3.62
N PRO A 340 22.29 24.12 -4.36
CA PRO A 340 22.65 25.51 -4.05
C PRO A 340 22.24 25.98 -2.66
N ASP A 341 21.25 25.34 -2.01
CA ASP A 341 20.87 25.65 -0.63
C ASP A 341 22.00 25.38 0.38
N PHE A 342 23.03 24.62 0.01
CA PHE A 342 24.28 24.47 0.76
C PHE A 342 24.90 25.81 1.15
N VAL A 343 24.81 26.82 0.27
CA VAL A 343 25.39 28.15 0.50
C VAL A 343 24.60 28.96 1.53
N LYS A 344 23.30 28.67 1.66
CA LYS A 344 22.39 29.42 2.56
C LYS A 344 22.47 28.93 4.00
N ASP A 345 22.86 27.67 4.22
CA ASP A 345 22.92 27.07 5.54
C ASP A 345 24.17 27.54 6.33
N PRO A 346 24.01 28.19 7.49
CA PRO A 346 25.13 28.59 8.34
C PRO A 346 26.02 27.43 8.80
N ASN A 347 25.48 26.21 8.94
CA ASN A 347 26.23 25.04 9.40
C ASN A 347 27.22 24.53 8.35
N MET A 348 27.02 24.88 7.07
CA MET A 348 27.91 24.48 5.98
C MET A 348 29.13 25.39 5.83
N ARG A 349 29.20 26.48 6.60
CA ARG A 349 30.34 27.41 6.57
C ARG A 349 31.63 26.69 6.97
N GLY A 350 32.65 26.78 6.13
CA GLY A 350 33.96 26.17 6.36
C GLY A 350 34.13 24.76 5.80
N ILE A 351 33.08 24.13 5.27
CA ILE A 351 33.22 22.84 4.59
C ILE A 351 33.66 23.08 3.14
N ASP A 352 34.90 22.71 2.83
CA ASP A 352 35.49 22.80 1.50
C ASP A 352 35.68 21.46 0.81
N THR A 353 35.79 20.41 1.61
CA THR A 353 36.17 19.07 1.14
C THR A 353 35.07 18.09 1.49
N ILE A 354 34.56 17.43 0.46
CA ILE A 354 33.52 16.42 0.57
C ILE A 354 34.13 15.12 0.07
N THR A 355 34.12 14.09 0.89
CA THR A 355 34.61 12.77 0.52
C THR A 355 33.44 11.86 0.20
N LEU A 356 33.45 11.33 -1.02
CA LEU A 356 32.52 10.33 -1.50
C LEU A 356 33.17 8.95 -1.43
N SER A 357 32.76 8.18 -0.43
CA SER A 357 33.28 6.82 -0.21
C SER A 357 32.28 5.79 -0.69
N TYR A 358 32.76 4.88 -1.54
CA TYR A 358 32.00 3.75 -2.04
C TYR A 358 32.60 2.44 -1.55
N THR A 359 31.75 1.56 -1.03
CA THR A 359 32.14 0.23 -0.56
C THR A 359 31.31 -0.85 -1.24
N PHE A 360 31.98 -1.79 -1.91
CA PHE A 360 31.32 -2.96 -2.52
C PHE A 360 31.25 -4.15 -1.56
N PHE A 361 30.10 -4.83 -1.56
CA PHE A 361 29.85 -6.05 -0.83
C PHE A 361 29.42 -7.17 -1.77
N LYS A 362 29.84 -8.41 -1.46
CA LYS A 362 29.38 -9.61 -2.16
C LYS A 362 27.93 -9.91 -1.83
N ALA A 363 27.10 -10.08 -2.84
CA ALA A 363 25.70 -10.44 -2.69
C ALA A 363 25.40 -11.82 -3.28
N LYS A 364 24.45 -12.55 -2.69
CA LYS A 364 23.95 -13.84 -3.19
C LYS A 364 22.43 -13.87 -3.13
N TYR A 365 21.79 -14.54 -4.08
CA TYR A 365 20.37 -14.86 -3.96
C TYR A 365 20.18 -15.98 -2.96
N ASP A 366 19.33 -15.75 -1.97
CA ASP A 366 18.81 -16.77 -1.08
C ASP A 366 17.88 -17.73 -1.85
N LYS A 367 17.58 -18.91 -1.30
CA LYS A 367 16.69 -19.93 -1.87
C LYS A 367 15.28 -19.38 -2.19
N ASN A 368 14.90 -18.29 -1.55
CA ASN A 368 13.64 -17.56 -1.76
C ASN A 368 13.70 -16.51 -2.89
N GLY A 369 14.85 -16.38 -3.58
CA GLY A 369 15.08 -15.37 -4.62
C GLY A 369 15.35 -13.95 -4.09
N VAL A 370 15.64 -13.81 -2.80
CA VAL A 370 15.94 -12.52 -2.15
C VAL A 370 17.45 -12.32 -2.09
N LEU A 371 17.94 -11.19 -2.56
CA LEU A 371 19.36 -10.85 -2.51
C LEU A 371 19.78 -10.54 -1.06
N THR A 372 20.73 -11.30 -0.53
CA THR A 372 21.34 -11.06 0.77
C THR A 372 22.82 -10.79 0.62
N THR A 373 23.32 -9.73 1.27
CA THR A 373 24.76 -9.50 1.41
C THR A 373 25.32 -10.60 2.30
N VAL A 374 26.38 -11.26 1.85
CA VAL A 374 27.05 -12.27 2.70
C VAL A 374 27.67 -11.51 3.87
N PRO A 375 27.22 -11.73 5.13
CA PRO A 375 27.86 -11.07 6.26
C PRO A 375 29.34 -11.46 6.26
N MET A 376 30.22 -10.51 6.58
CA MET A 376 31.61 -10.85 6.92
C MET A 376 31.52 -11.93 8.00
N ALA A 377 31.97 -13.14 7.67
CA ALA A 377 32.20 -14.14 8.69
C ALA A 377 33.12 -13.47 9.70
N MET A 378 32.66 -13.35 10.95
CA MET A 378 33.56 -13.01 12.05
C MET A 378 34.64 -14.09 12.03
N ALA A 379 35.83 -13.69 11.58
CA ALA A 379 37.03 -14.51 11.66
C ALA A 379 37.44 -14.66 13.13
#